data_AF-A0A5P8WFN4-F1
#
_entry.id   AF-A0A5P8WFN4-F1
#
_cell.length_a   1.000
_cell.length_b   1.000
_cell.length_c   1.000
_cell.angle_alpha   90.00
_cell.angle_beta   90.00
_cell.angle_gamma   90.00
#
_symmetry.space_group_name_H-M   'P 1'
#
loop_
_entity.id
_entity.type
_entity.pdbx_description
1 polymer ?
#
loop_
_entity_poly.entity_id
_entity_poly.type
_entity_poly.pdbx_seq_one_letter_code
_entity_poly.pdbx_strand_id
1 'polypeptide(L)'
;MAQDDRYTLATGELGAHRLSILNIIHKPYTEFLFRQVGLEPGMLVADIGCGTGNVSNWLAQQVGSAGSVFGVDMSAAQLEKARQNAEAQGLSNIKFTLGSAVPTIQDYLKNLLTTF
;
A
#
# COMPACT_ATOMS: atom_id res chain seq x y z
N MET A 1 25.18 -7.20 -11.45
CA MET A 1 25.25 -6.93 -10.00
C MET A 1 23.96 -7.45 -9.39
N ALA A 2 24.02 -8.39 -8.45
CA ALA A 2 22.83 -8.86 -7.76
C ALA A 2 22.24 -7.69 -6.96
N GLN A 3 20.96 -7.39 -7.15
CA GLN A 3 20.27 -6.33 -6.43
C GLN A 3 20.20 -6.74 -4.97
N ASP A 4 20.73 -5.90 -4.08
CA ASP A 4 20.64 -6.12 -2.64
C ASP A 4 19.20 -5.83 -2.21
N ASP A 5 18.36 -6.86 -2.19
CA ASP A 5 16.95 -6.78 -1.80
C ASP A 5 16.75 -6.58 -0.28
N ARG A 6 17.83 -6.26 0.46
CA ARG A 6 17.75 -5.93 1.88
C ARG A 6 17.16 -4.55 2.09
N TYR A 7 15.99 -4.52 2.72
CA TYR A 7 15.32 -3.29 3.13
C TYR A 7 16.22 -2.48 4.09
N THR A 8 16.66 -1.31 3.66
CA THR A 8 17.66 -0.49 4.38
C THR A 8 17.11 0.14 5.66
N LEU A 9 15.79 0.31 5.77
CA LEU A 9 15.15 0.95 6.90
C LEU A 9 14.75 -0.07 7.97
N ALA A 10 14.73 0.36 9.24
CA ALA A 10 14.20 -0.46 10.32
C ALA A 10 12.73 -0.87 10.07
N THR A 11 12.41 -2.13 10.35
CA THR A 11 11.06 -2.75 10.27
C THR A 11 10.56 -3.14 11.67
N GLY A 12 9.37 -3.74 11.76
CA GLY A 12 8.74 -4.09 13.03
C GLY A 12 8.26 -2.85 13.77
N GLU A 13 8.24 -2.88 15.09
CA GLU A 13 7.67 -1.79 15.91
C GLU A 13 8.32 -0.43 15.66
N LEU A 14 9.66 -0.37 15.55
CA LEU A 14 10.35 0.89 15.26
C LEU A 14 9.99 1.42 13.86
N GLY A 15 9.87 0.51 12.89
CA GLY A 15 9.39 0.85 11.55
C GLY A 15 7.95 1.36 11.56
N ALA A 16 7.05 0.67 12.27
CA ALA A 16 5.66 1.05 12.41
C ALA A 16 5.49 2.41 13.11
N HIS A 17 6.28 2.68 14.16
CA HIS A 17 6.28 3.98 14.85
C HIS A 17 6.77 5.11 13.93
N ARG A 18 7.85 4.88 13.17
CA ARG A 18 8.29 5.85 12.15
C ARG A 18 7.19 6.15 11.14
N LEU A 19 6.55 5.10 10.61
CA LEU A 19 5.49 5.24 9.60
C LEU A 19 4.24 5.94 10.16
N SER A 20 3.91 5.77 11.46
CA SER A 20 2.78 6.47 12.05
C SER A 20 3.03 7.98 12.15
N ILE A 21 4.25 8.40 12.53
CA ILE A 21 4.65 9.82 12.53
C ILE A 21 4.59 10.39 11.11
N LEU A 22 5.16 9.68 10.13
CA LEU A 22 5.12 10.12 8.73
C LEU A 22 3.67 10.26 8.24
N ASN A 23 2.79 9.32 8.59
CA ASN A 23 1.38 9.40 8.27
C ASN A 23 0.73 10.64 8.88
N ILE A 24 0.96 10.93 10.18
CA ILE A 24 0.40 12.13 10.84
C ILE A 24 0.79 13.41 10.08
N ILE A 25 2.06 13.53 9.68
CA ILE A 25 2.58 14.72 9.02
C ILE A 25 2.03 14.85 7.59
N HIS A 26 2.03 13.77 6.82
CA HIS A 26 1.74 13.83 5.38
C HIS A 26 0.26 13.65 5.03
N LYS A 27 -0.55 13.07 5.92
CA LYS A 27 -1.93 12.67 5.64
C LYS A 27 -2.77 13.75 4.95
N PRO A 28 -2.82 15.02 5.42
CA PRO A 28 -3.65 16.04 4.75
C PRO A 28 -3.25 16.25 3.28
N TYR A 29 -1.96 16.20 2.99
CA TYR A 29 -1.43 16.37 1.64
C TYR A 29 -1.67 15.12 0.78
N THR A 30 -1.43 13.93 1.33
CA THR A 30 -1.70 12.65 0.65
C THR A 30 -3.17 12.54 0.23
N GLU A 31 -4.09 12.81 1.14
CA GLU A 31 -5.53 12.74 0.87
C GLU A 31 -5.98 13.80 -0.14
N PHE A 32 -5.42 15.01 -0.03
CA PHE A 32 -5.65 16.07 -1.02
C PHE A 32 -5.20 15.62 -2.41
N LEU A 33 -3.98 15.11 -2.55
CA LEU A 33 -3.42 14.70 -3.83
C LEU A 33 -4.26 13.59 -4.47
N PHE A 34 -4.66 12.56 -3.72
CA PHE A 34 -5.50 11.49 -4.27
C PHE A 34 -6.86 11.97 -4.77
N ARG A 35 -7.46 12.95 -4.10
CA ARG A 35 -8.70 13.57 -4.59
C ARG A 35 -8.48 14.37 -5.87
N GLN A 36 -7.31 14.97 -6.05
CA GLN A 36 -6.99 15.72 -7.28
C GLN A 36 -6.66 14.81 -8.46
N VAL A 37 -6.05 13.64 -8.23
CA VAL A 37 -5.68 12.71 -9.31
C VAL A 37 -6.82 11.79 -9.77
N GLY A 38 -8.05 12.02 -9.30
CA GLY A 38 -9.25 11.34 -9.79
C GLY A 38 -9.53 9.98 -9.14
N LEU A 39 -9.23 9.82 -7.84
CA LEU A 39 -9.69 8.64 -7.10
C LEU A 39 -11.23 8.64 -6.98
N GLU A 40 -11.87 7.56 -7.42
CA GLU A 40 -13.34 7.43 -7.42
C GLU A 40 -13.82 6.14 -6.73
N PRO A 41 -15.08 6.12 -6.25
CA PRO A 41 -15.74 4.90 -5.82
C PRO A 41 -15.74 3.81 -6.90
N GLY A 42 -15.57 2.55 -6.51
CA GLY A 42 -15.54 1.40 -7.42
C GLY A 42 -14.16 1.10 -8.02
N MET A 43 -13.16 1.98 -7.85
CA MET A 43 -11.83 1.75 -8.41
C MET A 43 -11.10 0.57 -7.76
N LEU A 44 -10.29 -0.09 -8.57
CA LEU A 44 -9.28 -1.05 -8.13
C LEU A 44 -7.95 -0.31 -8.01
N VAL A 45 -7.35 -0.33 -6.82
CA VAL A 45 -6.14 0.46 -6.51
C VAL A 45 -5.03 -0.46 -6.05
N ALA A 46 -3.83 -0.28 -6.62
CA ALA A 46 -2.60 -0.89 -6.13
C ALA A 46 -1.78 0.14 -5.34
N ASP A 47 -1.46 -0.17 -4.09
CA ASP A 47 -0.61 0.65 -3.22
C ASP A 47 0.76 -0.03 -3.06
N ILE A 48 1.77 0.49 -3.75
CA ILE A 48 3.10 -0.12 -3.86
C ILE A 48 4.04 0.51 -2.84
N GLY A 49 4.54 -0.30 -1.90
CA GLY A 49 5.25 0.16 -0.71
C GLY A 49 4.30 0.59 0.40
N CYS A 50 3.24 -0.18 0.63
CA CYS A 50 2.11 0.19 1.49
C CYS A 50 2.46 0.31 2.98
N GLY A 51 3.62 -0.20 3.42
CA GLY A 51 4.06 -0.15 4.81
C GLY A 51 3.03 -0.75 5.77
N THR A 52 2.63 0.02 6.79
CA THR A 52 1.61 -0.40 7.77
C THR A 52 0.16 -0.14 7.31
N GLY A 53 -0.07 0.12 6.02
CA GLY A 53 -1.40 0.18 5.42
C GLY A 53 -2.22 1.43 5.74
N ASN A 54 -1.64 2.50 6.28
CA ASN A 54 -2.41 3.70 6.66
C ASN A 54 -3.10 4.35 5.44
N VAL A 55 -2.34 4.55 4.36
CA VAL A 55 -2.89 5.10 3.10
C VAL A 55 -3.82 4.08 2.45
N SER A 56 -3.43 2.81 2.42
CA SER A 56 -4.24 1.73 1.85
C SER A 56 -5.63 1.63 2.51
N ASN A 57 -5.71 1.74 3.84
CA ASN A 57 -6.98 1.72 4.58
C ASN A 57 -7.86 2.91 4.21
N TRP A 58 -7.26 4.11 4.10
CA TRP A 58 -8.00 5.29 3.66
C TRP A 58 -8.51 5.13 2.21
N LEU A 59 -7.67 4.63 1.30
CA LEU A 59 -8.05 4.33 -0.07
C LEU A 59 -9.22 3.33 -0.12
N ALA A 60 -9.18 2.28 0.71
CA ALA A 60 -10.22 1.27 0.79
C ALA A 60 -11.57 1.86 1.22
N GLN A 61 -11.56 2.84 2.12
CA GLN A 61 -12.74 3.61 2.48
C GLN A 61 -13.24 4.49 1.33
N GLN A 62 -12.33 5.15 0.59
CA GLN A 62 -12.73 6.05 -0.50
C GLN A 62 -13.31 5.31 -1.71
N VAL A 63 -12.72 4.16 -2.10
CA VAL A 63 -13.22 3.37 -3.23
C VAL A 63 -14.51 2.61 -2.88
N GLY A 64 -14.81 2.48 -1.59
CA GLY A 64 -16.03 1.85 -1.08
C GLY A 64 -16.13 0.35 -1.41
N SER A 65 -17.28 -0.24 -1.09
CA SER A 65 -17.52 -1.70 -1.21
C SER A 65 -17.52 -2.23 -2.64
N ALA A 66 -17.72 -1.35 -3.64
CA ALA A 66 -17.64 -1.71 -5.05
C ALA A 66 -16.19 -1.70 -5.59
N GLY A 67 -15.25 -1.08 -4.86
CA GLY A 67 -13.84 -1.05 -5.20
C GLY A 67 -13.01 -1.99 -4.33
N SER A 68 -11.70 -2.05 -4.60
CA SER A 68 -10.78 -2.84 -3.80
C SER A 68 -9.36 -2.29 -3.83
N VAL A 69 -8.63 -2.49 -2.73
CA VAL A 69 -7.23 -2.07 -2.60
C VAL A 69 -6.33 -3.29 -2.44
N PHE A 70 -5.23 -3.30 -3.19
CA PHE A 70 -4.18 -4.30 -3.08
C PHE A 70 -2.87 -3.62 -2.65
N GLY A 71 -2.46 -3.85 -1.39
CA GLY A 71 -1.22 -3.33 -0.83
C GLY A 71 -0.06 -4.30 -1.03
N VAL A 72 1.09 -3.78 -1.44
CA VAL A 72 2.34 -4.54 -1.61
C VAL A 72 3.42 -3.91 -0.75
N ASP A 73 4.14 -4.69 0.04
CA ASP A 73 5.34 -4.24 0.73
C ASP A 73 6.36 -5.37 0.85
N MET A 74 7.64 -5.04 0.93
CA MET A 74 8.71 -6.04 1.03
C MET A 74 8.97 -6.50 2.47
N SER A 75 8.38 -5.82 3.46
CA SER A 75 8.50 -6.18 4.87
C SER A 75 7.29 -6.94 5.38
N ALA A 76 7.47 -8.24 5.63
CA ALA A 76 6.45 -9.10 6.23
C ALA A 76 5.92 -8.55 7.58
N ALA A 77 6.80 -7.96 8.40
CA ALA A 77 6.43 -7.36 9.68
C ALA A 77 5.51 -6.14 9.50
N GLN A 78 5.71 -5.32 8.46
CA GLN A 78 4.85 -4.17 8.20
C GLN A 78 3.50 -4.61 7.65
N LEU A 79 3.49 -5.63 6.79
CA LEU A 79 2.24 -6.21 6.27
C LEU A 79 1.40 -6.84 7.36
N GLU A 80 2.03 -7.46 8.36
CA GLU A 80 1.30 -7.97 9.52
C GLU A 80 0.60 -6.83 10.27
N LYS A 81 1.31 -5.71 10.49
CA LYS A 81 0.68 -4.53 11.08
C LYS A 81 -0.41 -3.93 10.19
N ALA A 82 -0.23 -3.94 8.87
CA ALA A 82 -1.21 -3.46 7.91
C ALA A 82 -2.52 -4.26 7.99
N ARG A 83 -2.44 -5.60 8.07
CA ARG A 83 -3.59 -6.48 8.27
C ARG A 83 -4.32 -6.17 9.57
N GLN A 84 -3.60 -6.08 10.68
CA GLN A 84 -4.17 -5.73 11.98
C GLN A 84 -4.87 -4.36 11.96
N ASN A 85 -4.26 -3.36 11.30
CA ASN A 85 -4.84 -2.02 11.18
C ASN A 85 -6.13 -2.02 10.33
N ALA A 86 -6.18 -2.82 9.26
CA ALA A 86 -7.37 -2.96 8.41
C ALA A 86 -8.51 -3.69 9.17
N GLU A 87 -8.18 -4.78 9.87
CA GLU A 87 -9.12 -5.53 10.70
C GLU A 87 -9.70 -4.65 11.82
N ALA A 88 -8.87 -3.88 12.51
CA ALA A 88 -9.31 -2.94 13.55
C ALA A 88 -10.28 -1.85 13.03
N GLN A 89 -10.27 -1.59 11.71
CA GLN A 89 -11.18 -0.65 11.05
C GLN A 89 -12.36 -1.36 10.34
N GLY A 90 -12.46 -2.69 10.43
CA GLY A 90 -13.51 -3.48 9.80
C GLY A 90 -13.47 -3.48 8.27
N LEU A 91 -12.31 -3.25 7.66
CA LEU A 91 -12.16 -3.17 6.22
C LEU A 91 -12.01 -4.57 5.60
N SER A 92 -12.92 -4.92 4.69
CA SER A 92 -12.94 -6.23 4.00
C SER A 92 -12.55 -6.16 2.52
N ASN A 93 -12.53 -4.97 1.93
CA ASN A 93 -12.22 -4.74 0.52
C ASN A 93 -10.72 -4.45 0.26
N ILE A 94 -9.85 -4.85 1.19
CA ILE A 94 -8.40 -4.64 1.11
C ILE A 94 -7.63 -5.94 1.34
N LYS A 95 -6.54 -6.14 0.59
CA LYS A 95 -5.62 -7.28 0.73
C LYS A 95 -4.17 -6.83 0.69
N PHE A 96 -3.30 -7.58 1.38
CA PHE A 96 -1.88 -7.26 1.52
C PHE A 96 -1.00 -8.45 1.13
N THR A 97 -0.05 -8.23 0.22
CA THR A 97 0.91 -9.27 -0.22
C THR A 97 2.36 -8.84 0.00
N LEU A 98 3.21 -9.84 0.21
CA LEU A 98 4.66 -9.65 0.22
C LEU A 98 5.16 -9.45 -1.21
N GLY A 99 5.91 -8.38 -1.45
CA GLY A 99 6.49 -8.10 -2.75
C GLY A 99 7.38 -6.87 -2.74
N SER A 100 8.35 -6.84 -3.65
CA SER A 100 9.17 -5.65 -3.89
C SER A 100 8.57 -4.83 -5.01
N ALA A 101 8.59 -3.50 -4.87
CA ALA A 101 8.06 -2.58 -5.88
C ALA A 101 8.67 -2.81 -7.27
N VAL A 102 9.98 -3.08 -7.34
CA VAL A 102 10.70 -3.21 -8.61
C VAL A 102 10.22 -4.43 -9.41
N PRO A 103 10.27 -5.67 -8.89
CA PRO A 103 9.67 -6.82 -9.56
C PRO A 103 8.19 -6.65 -9.85
N THR A 104 7.40 -6.11 -8.90
CA THR A 104 5.95 -5.94 -9.08
C THR A 104 5.64 -5.05 -10.28
N ILE A 105 6.31 -3.90 -10.40
CA ILE A 105 6.12 -2.99 -11.53
C ILE A 105 6.63 -3.63 -12.83
N GLN A 106 7.78 -4.30 -12.80
CA GLN A 106 8.32 -4.98 -13.97
C GLN A 106 7.36 -6.06 -14.51
N ASP A 107 6.79 -6.89 -13.64
CA ASP A 107 5.87 -7.94 -14.06
C ASP A 107 4.54 -7.36 -14.57
N TYR A 108 4.05 -6.28 -13.96
CA TYR A 108 2.91 -5.54 -14.51
C TYR A 108 3.18 -5.03 -15.93
N LEU A 109 4.34 -4.39 -16.15
CA LEU A 109 4.69 -3.86 -17.47
C LEU A 109 4.85 -4.96 -18.52
N LYS A 110 5.44 -6.11 -18.16
CA LYS A 110 5.54 -7.27 -19.07
C LYS A 110 4.15 -7.76 -19.49
N ASN A 111 3.24 -7.94 -18.53
CA ASN A 111 1.89 -8.43 -18.81
C ASN A 111 1.06 -7.42 -19.62
N LEU A 112 1.29 -6.12 -19.41
CA LEU A 112 0.64 -5.08 -20.19
C LEU A 112 1.07 -5.14 -21.66
N LEU A 113 2.36 -5.30 -21.93
CA LEU A 113 2.92 -5.39 -23.28
C LEU A 113 2.54 -6.67 -24.03
N THR A 114 2.12 -7.73 -23.35
CA THR A 114 1.59 -8.96 -23.98
C THR A 114 0.08 -8.93 -24.24
N THR A 115 -0.61 -7.90 -23.74
CA THR A 115 -2.06 -7.72 -23.88
C THR A 115 -2.42 -6.80 -25.06
N PHE A 116 -1.42 -6.20 -25.72
CA PHE A 116 -1.53 -5.40 -26.94
C PHE A 116 -0.69 -6.03 -28.07
#